data_AF-A0A183A1Z6-F1
#
_entry.id   AF-A0A183A1Z6-F1
#
_cell.length_a   1.000
_cell.length_b   1.000
_cell.length_c   1.000
_cell.angle_alpha   90.00
_cell.angle_beta   90.00
_cell.angle_gamma   90.00
#
_symmetry.space_group_name_H-M   'P 1'
#
loop_
_entity.id
_entity.type
_entity.pdbx_description
1 polymer ?
#
loop_
_entity_poly.entity_id
_entity_poly.type
_entity_poly.pdbx_seq_one_letter_code
_entity_poly.pdbx_strand_id
1 'polypeptide(L)'
;MAYERMLKALVGIKCGSVSKQLSDCLCGINNNVSLTSGCSLPNTYTIPSVARLDDAQKRAIQMSLEKAVCLIQGPPGTGKTTTSICIIYHLYQLTRGKILALAPSNTAVDNLCVRVAKTGLNVVRLSALSRQNLSSALRELEVHIKALNICPELARLQRKKDRDGSLTEPEKKLYRRLKLNTEGKAL
;
A
#
# COMPACT_ATOMS: atom_id res chain seq x y z
N MET A 1 -8.38 12.83 15.95
CA MET A 1 -7.98 11.62 15.20
C MET A 1 -6.94 11.86 14.08
N ALA A 2 -7.21 12.61 13.00
CA ALA A 2 -6.21 12.79 11.92
C ALA A 2 -4.98 13.61 12.38
N TYR A 3 -5.23 14.73 13.04
CA TYR A 3 -4.19 15.59 13.62
C TYR A 3 -3.27 14.83 14.61
N GLU A 4 -3.85 14.03 15.51
CA GLU A 4 -3.08 13.20 16.45
C GLU A 4 -2.15 12.22 15.74
N ARG A 5 -2.56 11.65 14.59
CA ARG A 5 -1.70 10.77 13.79
C ARG A 5 -0.53 11.54 13.18
N MET A 6 -0.78 12.76 12.70
CA MET A 6 0.28 13.64 12.19
C MET A 6 1.29 14.00 13.30
N LEU A 7 0.79 14.37 14.48
CA LEU A 7 1.66 14.67 15.63
C LEU A 7 2.50 13.45 16.04
N LYS A 8 1.88 12.27 16.13
CA LYS A 8 2.60 11.01 16.40
C LYS A 8 3.65 10.70 15.32
N ALA A 9 3.37 10.98 14.05
CA ALA A 9 4.34 10.79 12.97
C ALA A 9 5.54 11.73 13.12
N LEU A 10 5.33 13.00 13.49
CA LEU A 10 6.42 13.95 13.78
C LEU A 10 7.30 13.47 14.94
N VAL A 11 6.67 13.01 16.03
CA VAL A 11 7.40 12.41 17.16
C VAL A 11 8.16 11.16 16.71
N GLY A 12 7.56 10.31 15.90
CA GLY A 12 8.20 9.11 15.36
C GLY A 12 9.44 9.41 14.53
N ILE A 13 9.39 10.42 13.66
CA ILE A 13 10.54 10.89 12.88
C ILE A 13 11.67 11.33 13.82
N LYS A 14 11.35 12.14 14.84
CA LYS A 14 12.33 12.57 15.86
C LYS A 14 12.95 11.39 16.63
N CYS A 15 12.16 10.35 16.90
CA CYS A 15 12.60 9.16 17.64
C CYS A 15 13.30 8.10 16.77
N GLY A 16 13.61 8.37 15.50
CA GLY A 16 14.34 7.43 14.63
C GLY A 16 13.48 6.35 13.99
N SER A 17 12.19 6.60 13.78
CA SER A 17 11.29 5.66 13.06
C SER A 17 11.57 5.58 11.54
N VAL A 18 12.48 6.41 11.03
CA VAL A 18 12.90 6.45 9.63
C VAL A 18 14.42 6.30 9.53
N SER A 19 14.93 5.88 8.38
CA SER A 19 16.39 5.82 8.17
C SER A 19 17.00 7.22 8.30
N LYS A 20 18.23 7.30 8.83
CA LYS A 20 18.95 8.57 8.99
C LYS A 20 19.07 9.34 7.67
N GLN A 21 19.26 8.62 6.57
CA GLN A 21 19.32 9.21 5.23
C GLN A 21 18.01 9.90 4.84
N LEU A 22 16.86 9.28 5.14
CA LEU A 22 15.56 9.87 4.85
C LEU A 22 15.29 11.06 5.79
N SER A 23 15.61 10.96 7.08
CA SER A 23 15.45 12.10 8.00
C SER A 23 16.31 13.29 7.61
N ASP A 24 17.58 13.05 7.25
CA ASP A 24 18.51 14.11 6.84
C ASP A 24 18.05 14.79 5.54
N CYS A 25 17.51 14.00 4.60
CA CYS A 25 16.93 14.50 3.36
C CYS A 25 15.69 15.36 3.62
N LEU A 26 14.77 14.89 4.47
CA LEU A 26 13.56 15.64 4.84
C LEU A 26 13.86 16.95 5.58
N CYS A 27 14.96 16.98 6.35
CA CYS A 27 15.40 18.17 7.08
C CYS A 27 16.32 19.10 6.26
N GLY A 28 16.65 18.75 5.01
CA GLY A 28 17.55 19.54 4.15
C GLY A 28 19.01 19.56 4.62
N ILE A 29 19.43 18.58 5.42
CA ILE A 29 20.80 18.49 5.97
C ILE A 29 21.76 17.89 4.95
N ASN A 30 21.31 16.92 4.15
CA ASN A 30 22.13 16.21 3.17
C ASN A 30 21.39 16.03 1.84
N ASN A 31 21.95 16.56 0.74
CA ASN A 31 21.36 16.47 -0.60
C ASN A 31 21.84 15.26 -1.42
N ASN A 32 22.92 14.60 -1.00
CA ASN A 32 23.48 13.44 -1.71
C ASN A 32 23.02 12.13 -1.07
N VAL A 33 21.74 11.80 -1.27
CA VAL A 33 21.22 10.48 -0.89
C VAL A 33 21.41 9.49 -2.05
N SER A 34 22.65 9.04 -2.23
CA SER A 34 22.95 7.92 -3.13
C SER A 34 22.98 6.64 -2.30
N LEU A 35 21.85 5.96 -2.19
CA LEU A 35 21.82 4.55 -1.85
C LEU A 35 21.89 3.77 -3.15
N THR A 36 23.08 3.35 -3.57
CA THR A 36 23.17 2.33 -4.62
C THR A 36 22.70 1.01 -4.02
N SER A 37 21.42 0.69 -4.21
CA SER A 37 20.94 -0.66 -3.97
C SER A 37 21.74 -1.59 -4.88
N GLY A 38 22.53 -2.51 -4.33
CA GLY A 38 23.31 -3.51 -5.09
C GLY A 38 22.44 -4.56 -5.79
N CYS A 39 21.19 -4.22 -6.11
CA CYS A 39 20.25 -5.10 -6.79
C CYS A 39 20.40 -4.91 -8.30
N SER A 40 20.45 -6.02 -9.03
CA SER A 40 20.48 -5.98 -10.50
C SER A 40 19.17 -5.39 -11.02
N LEU A 41 19.28 -4.31 -11.79
CA LEU A 41 18.11 -3.68 -12.41
C LEU A 41 17.50 -4.61 -13.47
N PRO A 42 16.18 -4.57 -13.68
CA PRO A 42 15.54 -5.37 -14.70
C PRO A 42 15.95 -4.88 -16.10
N ASN A 43 16.12 -5.83 -17.03
CA ASN A 43 16.46 -5.54 -18.43
C ASN A 43 15.35 -4.79 -19.19
N THR A 44 14.10 -4.87 -18.71
CA THR A 44 12.95 -4.18 -19.30
C THR A 44 11.97 -3.73 -18.22
N TYR A 45 11.34 -2.59 -18.44
CA TYR A 45 10.32 -2.04 -17.56
C TYR A 45 8.89 -2.34 -18.01
N THR A 46 8.73 -3.06 -19.13
CA THR A 46 7.41 -3.36 -19.72
C THR A 46 6.68 -4.41 -18.90
N ILE A 47 5.39 -4.18 -18.64
CA ILE A 47 4.50 -5.10 -17.93
C ILE A 47 3.32 -5.39 -18.87
N PRO A 48 2.98 -6.66 -19.17
CA PRO A 48 1.95 -6.99 -20.15
C PRO A 48 0.58 -6.34 -19.91
N SER A 49 0.18 -6.17 -18.64
CA SER A 49 -1.11 -5.59 -18.27
C SER A 49 -1.11 -4.06 -18.14
N VAL A 50 0.00 -3.41 -18.51
CA VAL A 50 0.18 -1.96 -18.42
C VAL A 50 0.44 -1.37 -19.80
N ALA A 51 -0.05 -0.15 -20.03
CA ALA A 51 0.20 0.57 -21.28
C ALA A 51 1.70 0.72 -21.57
N ARG A 52 2.04 0.82 -22.86
CA ARG A 52 3.41 1.03 -23.32
C ARG A 52 4.00 2.29 -22.69
N LEU A 53 5.21 2.15 -22.14
CA LEU A 53 5.93 3.24 -21.50
C LEU A 53 6.74 4.05 -22.51
N ASP A 54 6.71 5.37 -22.36
CA ASP A 54 7.64 6.26 -23.04
C ASP A 54 9.02 6.25 -22.35
N ASP A 55 10.02 6.86 -22.98
CA ASP A 55 11.39 6.84 -22.45
C ASP A 55 11.56 7.69 -21.19
N ALA A 56 10.75 8.74 -21.01
CA ALA A 56 10.78 9.53 -19.78
C ALA A 56 10.24 8.73 -18.58
N GLN A 57 9.18 7.96 -18.78
CA GLN A 57 8.62 7.05 -17.78
C GLN A 57 9.59 5.93 -17.44
N LYS A 58 10.25 5.31 -18.44
CA LYS A 58 11.30 4.30 -18.19
C LYS A 58 12.46 4.86 -17.36
N ARG A 59 12.95 6.06 -17.70
CA ARG A 59 13.99 6.75 -16.91
C ARG A 59 13.52 7.02 -15.48
N ALA A 60 12.30 7.50 -15.30
CA ALA A 60 11.73 7.74 -13.97
C ALA A 60 11.64 6.45 -13.14
N ILE A 61 11.26 5.33 -13.76
CA ILE A 61 11.22 4.01 -13.10
C ILE A 61 12.64 3.59 -12.69
N GLN A 62 13.59 3.62 -13.61
CA GLN A 62 14.98 3.27 -13.34
C GLN A 62 15.54 4.08 -12.16
N MET A 63 15.43 5.41 -12.22
CA MET A 63 15.90 6.29 -11.14
C MET A 63 15.24 6.00 -9.80
N SER A 64 13.95 5.60 -9.81
CA SER A 64 13.23 5.26 -8.57
C SER A 64 13.68 3.94 -7.95
N LEU A 65 14.23 3.02 -8.74
CA LEU A 65 14.77 1.75 -8.24
C LEU A 65 16.21 1.90 -7.73
N GLU A 66 16.93 2.91 -8.21
CA GLU A 66 18.33 3.18 -7.85
C GLU A 66 18.50 4.18 -6.70
N LYS A 67 17.50 5.01 -6.41
CA LYS A 67 17.59 6.09 -5.42
C LYS A 67 16.71 5.80 -4.21
N ALA A 68 17.21 6.16 -3.03
CA ALA A 68 16.43 6.04 -1.78
C ALA A 68 15.19 6.94 -1.77
N VAL A 69 15.33 8.12 -2.37
CA VAL A 69 14.30 9.16 -2.44
C VAL A 69 14.25 9.64 -3.87
N CYS A 70 13.05 9.63 -4.46
CA CYS A 70 12.80 10.10 -5.82
C CYS A 70 11.53 10.93 -5.84
N LEU A 71 11.58 12.07 -6.53
CA LEU A 71 10.42 12.90 -6.81
C LEU A 71 10.10 12.82 -8.30
N ILE A 72 8.92 12.28 -8.63
CA ILE A 72 8.43 12.22 -10.01
C ILE A 72 7.40 13.30 -10.21
N GLN A 73 7.69 14.22 -11.12
CA GLN A 73 6.78 15.29 -11.52
C GLN A 73 6.34 15.09 -12.97
N GLY A 74 5.08 15.46 -13.25
CA GLY A 74 4.57 15.50 -14.62
C GLY A 74 3.25 16.25 -14.72
N PRO A 75 2.97 16.96 -15.83
CA PRO A 75 1.68 17.57 -16.13
C PRO A 75 0.48 16.60 -16.00
N PRO A 76 -0.78 17.08 -15.93
CA PRO A 76 -1.94 16.20 -16.01
C PRO A 76 -1.90 15.36 -17.29
N GLY A 77 -2.29 14.08 -17.21
CA GLY A 77 -2.31 13.17 -18.36
C GLY A 77 -0.99 12.46 -18.70
N THR A 78 0.16 12.81 -18.11
CA THR A 78 1.48 12.21 -18.47
C THR A 78 1.75 10.80 -17.92
N GLY A 79 0.70 10.08 -17.53
CA GLY A 79 0.84 8.68 -17.09
C GLY A 79 1.48 8.47 -15.72
N LYS A 80 1.56 9.49 -14.83
CA LYS A 80 2.14 9.36 -13.48
C LYS A 80 1.68 8.10 -12.74
N THR A 81 0.38 7.83 -12.72
CA THR A 81 -0.18 6.61 -12.08
C THR A 81 0.32 5.34 -12.76
N THR A 82 0.43 5.32 -14.08
CA THR A 82 1.03 4.21 -14.85
C THR A 82 2.48 3.98 -14.42
N THR A 83 3.27 5.05 -14.34
CA THR A 83 4.66 5.02 -13.85
C THR A 83 4.73 4.48 -12.42
N SER A 84 3.87 4.95 -11.51
CA SER A 84 3.82 4.47 -10.12
C SER A 84 3.50 2.97 -10.02
N ILE A 85 2.60 2.46 -10.85
CA ILE A 85 2.28 1.02 -10.91
C ILE A 85 3.52 0.21 -11.32
N CYS A 86 4.24 0.67 -12.34
CA CYS A 86 5.46 0.02 -12.79
C CYS A 86 6.55 0.04 -11.70
N ILE A 87 6.72 1.16 -10.98
CA ILE A 87 7.67 1.26 -9.87
C ILE A 87 7.33 0.25 -8.78
N ILE A 88 6.06 0.20 -8.34
CA ILE A 88 5.60 -0.75 -7.32
C ILE A 88 5.86 -2.20 -7.78
N TYR A 89 5.56 -2.50 -9.04
CA TYR A 89 5.77 -3.82 -9.61
C TYR A 89 7.24 -4.22 -9.58
N HIS A 90 8.14 -3.42 -10.14
CA HIS A 90 9.56 -3.76 -10.22
C HIS A 90 10.22 -3.76 -8.84
N LEU A 91 9.85 -2.83 -7.94
CA LEU A 91 10.34 -2.82 -6.57
C LEU A 91 9.94 -4.11 -5.83
N TYR A 92 8.74 -4.63 -6.08
CA TYR A 92 8.31 -5.90 -5.50
C TYR A 92 9.10 -7.08 -6.08
N GLN A 93 9.32 -7.11 -7.40
CA GLN A 93 10.08 -8.18 -8.04
C GLN A 93 11.52 -8.24 -7.54
N LEU A 94 12.14 -7.09 -7.26
CA LEU A 94 13.51 -7.00 -6.76
C LEU A 94 13.63 -7.37 -5.28
N THR A 95 12.72 -6.89 -4.44
CA THR A 95 12.85 -7.02 -2.97
C THR A 95 12.11 -8.21 -2.40
N ARG A 96 11.06 -8.68 -3.08
CA ARG A 96 10.01 -9.58 -2.54
C ARG A 96 9.39 -9.08 -1.23
N GLY A 97 9.62 -7.81 -0.89
CA GLY A 97 9.20 -7.18 0.36
C GLY A 97 7.79 -6.59 0.26
N LYS A 98 7.26 -6.22 1.43
CA LYS A 98 5.98 -5.51 1.52
C LYS A 98 6.17 -4.06 1.09
N ILE A 99 5.34 -3.59 0.16
CA ILE A 99 5.37 -2.21 -0.34
C ILE A 99 4.15 -1.46 0.17
N LEU A 100 4.38 -0.33 0.83
CA LEU A 100 3.32 0.59 1.25
C LEU A 100 3.10 1.66 0.18
N ALA A 101 1.92 1.66 -0.45
CA ALA A 101 1.51 2.70 -1.39
C ALA A 101 0.42 3.59 -0.77
N LEU A 102 0.61 4.90 -0.85
CA LEU A 102 -0.26 5.91 -0.22
C LEU A 102 -0.68 6.97 -1.25
N ALA A 103 -1.87 7.55 -1.06
CA ALA A 103 -2.36 8.68 -1.83
C ALA A 103 -3.24 9.60 -0.96
N PRO A 104 -3.38 10.90 -1.30
CA PRO A 104 -4.08 11.86 -0.45
C PRO A 104 -5.60 11.69 -0.41
N SER A 105 -6.21 11.00 -1.39
CA SER A 105 -7.65 10.73 -1.44
C SER A 105 -7.95 9.25 -1.57
N ASN A 106 -9.07 8.80 -1.00
CA ASN A 106 -9.50 7.40 -1.11
C ASN A 106 -9.68 6.98 -2.57
N THR A 107 -10.30 7.82 -3.41
CA THR A 107 -10.46 7.54 -4.84
C THR A 107 -9.13 7.33 -5.55
N ALA A 108 -8.08 8.08 -5.20
CA ALA A 108 -6.75 7.88 -5.76
C ALA A 108 -6.13 6.55 -5.31
N VAL A 109 -6.27 6.19 -4.02
CA VAL A 109 -5.83 4.88 -3.51
C VAL A 109 -6.57 3.75 -4.21
N ASP A 110 -7.88 3.89 -4.39
CA ASP A 110 -8.74 2.89 -4.99
C ASP A 110 -8.38 2.66 -6.46
N ASN A 111 -8.18 3.73 -7.23
CA ASN A 111 -7.70 3.67 -8.62
C ASN A 111 -6.32 3.01 -8.73
N LEU A 112 -5.40 3.31 -7.81
CA LEU A 112 -4.10 2.67 -7.77
C LEU A 112 -4.23 1.17 -7.46
N CYS A 113 -5.05 0.82 -6.46
CA CYS A 113 -5.28 -0.54 -6.00
C CYS A 113 -5.80 -1.45 -7.12
N VAL A 114 -6.85 -1.04 -7.84
CA VAL A 114 -7.40 -1.80 -8.99
C VAL A 114 -6.31 -2.06 -10.03
N ARG A 115 -5.53 -1.05 -10.37
CA ARG A 115 -4.55 -1.14 -11.47
C ARG A 115 -3.31 -1.94 -11.08
N VAL A 116 -2.86 -1.86 -9.83
CA VAL A 116 -1.79 -2.72 -9.33
C VAL A 116 -2.25 -4.17 -9.25
N ALA A 117 -3.50 -4.45 -8.83
CA ALA A 117 -4.01 -5.82 -8.79
C ALA A 117 -4.02 -6.49 -10.18
N LYS A 118 -4.28 -5.71 -11.26
CA LYS A 118 -4.17 -6.19 -12.66
C LYS A 118 -2.76 -6.61 -13.09
N THR A 119 -1.72 -6.27 -12.33
CA THR A 119 -0.34 -6.76 -12.58
C THR A 119 -0.08 -8.16 -12.04
N GLY A 120 -1.07 -8.77 -11.35
CA GLY A 120 -0.95 -10.09 -10.73
C GLY A 120 -0.33 -10.07 -9.33
N LEU A 121 -0.02 -8.88 -8.80
CA LEU A 121 0.47 -8.75 -7.42
C LEU A 121 -0.66 -8.99 -6.40
N ASN A 122 -0.29 -9.58 -5.25
CA ASN A 122 -1.20 -9.64 -4.11
C ASN A 122 -1.32 -8.25 -3.45
N VAL A 123 -2.43 -7.57 -3.71
CA VAL A 123 -2.71 -6.24 -3.17
C VAL A 123 -3.69 -6.34 -2.00
N VAL A 124 -3.43 -5.55 -0.95
CA VAL A 124 -4.32 -5.41 0.21
C VAL A 124 -4.71 -3.94 0.41
N ARG A 125 -6.02 -3.66 0.42
CA ARG A 125 -6.60 -2.34 0.65
C ARG A 125 -6.94 -2.16 2.13
N LEU A 126 -6.28 -1.21 2.80
CA LEU A 126 -6.53 -0.85 4.19
C LEU A 126 -7.52 0.32 4.31
N SER A 127 -8.81 0.02 4.52
CA SER A 127 -9.87 1.01 4.68
C SER A 127 -10.23 1.25 6.16
N ALA A 128 -10.68 2.47 6.48
CA ALA A 128 -11.20 2.79 7.81
C ALA A 128 -12.48 1.98 8.10
N LEU A 129 -12.74 1.63 9.37
CA LEU A 129 -13.92 0.86 9.77
C LEU A 129 -15.24 1.47 9.28
N SER A 130 -15.35 2.81 9.28
CA SER A 130 -16.52 3.54 8.80
C SER A 130 -16.81 3.36 7.30
N ARG A 131 -15.87 2.78 6.54
CA ARG A 131 -15.97 2.57 5.10
C ARG A 131 -16.13 1.10 4.69
N GLN A 132 -16.06 0.15 5.62
CA GLN A 132 -16.12 -1.29 5.31
C GLN A 132 -17.47 -1.74 4.72
N ASN A 133 -18.53 -0.95 4.92
CA ASN A 133 -19.87 -1.27 4.41
C ASN A 133 -20.18 -0.63 3.05
N LEU A 134 -19.27 0.15 2.48
CA LEU A 134 -19.48 0.77 1.17
C LEU A 134 -19.20 -0.27 0.08
N SER A 135 -20.20 -0.51 -0.78
CA SER A 135 -20.01 -1.33 -1.97
C SER A 135 -18.92 -0.71 -2.84
N SER A 136 -17.80 -1.42 -2.96
CA SER A 136 -16.69 -1.00 -3.81
C SER A 136 -16.30 -2.16 -4.72
N ALA A 137 -15.91 -1.85 -5.94
CA ALA A 137 -15.29 -2.80 -6.87
C ALA A 137 -13.98 -3.42 -6.32
N LEU A 138 -13.54 -2.95 -5.15
CA LEU A 138 -12.34 -3.35 -4.44
C LEU A 138 -12.61 -4.28 -3.26
N ARG A 139 -13.86 -4.69 -3.03
CA ARG A 139 -14.26 -5.48 -1.86
C ARG A 139 -13.33 -6.68 -1.63
N GLU A 140 -13.00 -7.44 -2.68
CA GLU A 140 -12.11 -8.60 -2.60
C GLU A 140 -10.66 -8.27 -2.19
N LEU A 141 -10.24 -7.02 -2.42
CA LEU A 141 -8.91 -6.54 -2.07
C LEU A 141 -8.85 -5.97 -0.65
N GLU A 142 -10.00 -5.70 -0.02
CA GLU A 142 -10.02 -5.15 1.33
C GLU A 142 -9.54 -6.16 2.38
N VAL A 143 -8.73 -5.67 3.33
CA VAL A 143 -8.10 -6.51 4.36
C VAL A 143 -9.12 -7.33 5.16
N HIS A 144 -10.27 -6.73 5.47
CA HIS A 144 -11.29 -7.37 6.27
C HIS A 144 -12.00 -8.49 5.50
N ILE A 145 -12.11 -8.38 4.17
CA ILE A 145 -12.67 -9.45 3.31
C ILE A 145 -11.64 -10.57 3.14
N LYS A 146 -10.37 -10.23 2.87
CA LYS A 146 -9.29 -11.22 2.82
C LYS A 146 -9.16 -12.01 4.14
N ALA A 147 -9.30 -11.34 5.28
CA ALA A 147 -9.29 -11.98 6.58
C ALA A 147 -10.43 -13.00 6.76
N LEU A 148 -11.62 -12.72 6.24
CA LEU A 148 -12.75 -13.68 6.25
C LEU A 148 -12.45 -14.91 5.41
N ASN A 149 -11.77 -14.75 4.28
CA ASN A 149 -11.37 -15.86 3.41
C ASN A 149 -10.27 -16.74 4.05
N ILE A 150 -9.43 -16.15 4.90
CA ILE A 150 -8.36 -16.87 5.63
C ILE A 150 -8.93 -17.66 6.82
N CYS A 151 -9.96 -17.13 7.50
CA CYS A 151 -10.48 -17.72 8.73
C CYS A 151 -11.99 -18.00 8.64
N PRO A 152 -12.38 -19.27 8.42
CA PRO A 152 -13.79 -19.68 8.33
C PRO A 152 -14.60 -19.35 9.60
N GLU A 153 -13.97 -19.41 10.77
CA GLU A 153 -14.63 -19.06 12.04
C GLU A 153 -14.97 -17.57 12.11
N LEU A 154 -14.05 -16.70 11.69
CA LEU A 154 -14.32 -15.27 11.56
C LEU A 154 -15.45 -15.01 10.56
N ALA A 155 -15.46 -15.73 9.43
CA ALA A 155 -16.53 -15.66 8.45
C ALA A 155 -17.89 -16.13 9.00
N ARG A 156 -17.91 -17.15 9.87
CA ARG A 156 -19.12 -17.60 10.57
C ARG A 156 -19.65 -16.53 11.52
N LEU A 157 -18.78 -15.92 12.32
CA LEU A 157 -19.16 -14.84 13.24
C LEU A 157 -19.61 -13.59 12.51
N GLN A 158 -18.98 -13.24 11.38
CA GLN A 158 -19.41 -12.14 10.54
C GLN A 158 -20.82 -12.36 9.99
N ARG A 159 -21.11 -13.56 9.43
CA ARG A 159 -22.45 -13.90 8.94
C ARG A 159 -23.51 -13.87 10.04
N LYS A 160 -23.16 -14.35 11.25
CA LYS A 160 -24.05 -14.27 12.42
C LYS A 160 -24.36 -12.81 12.78
N LYS A 161 -23.33 -11.96 12.80
CA LYS A 161 -23.49 -10.52 13.06
C LYS A 161 -24.37 -9.84 12.01
N ASP A 162 -24.20 -10.19 10.74
CA ASP A 162 -24.97 -9.60 9.63
C ASP A 162 -26.45 -10.04 9.67
N ARG A 163 -26.73 -11.26 10.15
CA ARG A 163 -28.10 -11.78 10.31
C ARG A 163 -28.80 -11.28 11.56
N ASP A 164 -28.12 -11.33 12.71
CA ASP A 164 -28.71 -11.06 14.03
C ASP A 164 -28.55 -9.58 14.45
N GLY A 165 -27.88 -8.77 13.63
CA GLY A 165 -27.54 -7.36 13.88
C GLY A 165 -26.49 -7.13 14.99
N SER A 166 -26.26 -8.13 15.84
CA SER A 166 -25.33 -8.07 16.95
C SER A 166 -24.74 -9.44 17.29
N LEU A 167 -23.68 -9.43 18.09
CA LEU A 167 -23.05 -10.63 18.65
C LEU A 167 -23.15 -10.56 20.17
N THR A 168 -23.12 -11.71 20.85
CA THR A 168 -23.00 -11.74 22.32
C THR A 168 -21.64 -11.17 22.76
N GLU A 169 -21.51 -10.69 24.00
CA GLU A 169 -20.22 -10.20 24.52
C GLU A 169 -19.04 -11.18 24.38
N PRO A 170 -19.16 -12.49 24.70
CA PRO A 170 -18.07 -13.43 24.44
C PRO A 170 -17.73 -13.56 22.95
N GLU A 171 -18.73 -13.56 22.07
CA GLU A 171 -18.54 -13.61 20.62
C GLU A 171 -17.90 -12.33 20.08
N LYS A 172 -18.24 -11.16 20.61
CA LYS A 172 -17.59 -9.88 20.25
C LYS A 172 -16.10 -9.91 20.61
N LYS A 173 -15.75 -10.43 21.79
CA LYS A 173 -14.34 -10.57 22.22
C LYS A 173 -13.59 -11.51 21.30
N LEU A 174 -14.17 -12.67 21.00
CA LEU A 174 -13.60 -13.65 20.07
C LEU A 174 -13.44 -13.07 18.67
N TYR A 175 -14.47 -12.41 18.13
CA TYR A 175 -14.46 -11.76 16.83
C TYR A 175 -13.33 -10.73 16.71
N ARG A 176 -13.16 -9.85 17.72
CA ARG A 176 -12.08 -8.86 17.72
C ARG A 176 -10.70 -9.51 17.70
N ARG A 177 -10.51 -10.56 18.52
CA ARG A 177 -9.24 -11.30 18.58
C ARG A 177 -8.91 -11.98 17.25
N LEU A 178 -9.88 -12.70 16.69
CA LEU A 178 -9.72 -13.38 15.41
C LEU A 178 -9.41 -12.37 14.31
N LYS A 179 -10.21 -11.30 14.20
CA LYS A 179 -10.04 -10.24 13.21
C LYS A 179 -8.62 -9.67 13.23
N LEU A 180 -8.12 -9.24 14.40
CA LEU A 180 -6.77 -8.68 14.53
C LEU A 180 -5.67 -9.64 14.08
N ASN A 181 -5.75 -10.92 14.48
CA ASN A 181 -4.76 -11.93 14.10
C ASN A 181 -4.80 -12.22 12.59
N THR A 182 -5.99 -12.38 12.02
CA THR A 182 -6.16 -12.70 10.60
C THR A 182 -5.86 -11.53 9.68
N GLU A 183 -6.20 -10.30 10.06
CA GLU A 183 -5.81 -9.11 9.29
C GLU A 183 -4.28 -8.96 9.28
N GLY A 184 -3.61 -9.26 10.39
CA GLY A 184 -2.14 -9.31 10.45
C GLY A 184 -1.52 -10.37 9.53
N LYS A 185 -2.18 -11.52 9.35
CA LYS A 185 -1.77 -12.58 8.40
C LYS A 185 -2.10 -12.24 6.95
N ALA A 186 -3.12 -11.42 6.71
CA ALA A 186 -3.53 -11.01 5.36
C ALA A 186 -2.58 -9.97 4.75
N LEU A 187 -1.87 -9.22 5.60
CA LEU A 187 -0.84 -8.24 5.25
C LEU A 187 0.49 -8.91 4.91
#